data_AF-A0A9E2EBC9-F1
#
_entry.id   AF-A0A9E2EBC9-F1
#
_cell.length_a   1.000
_cell.length_b   1.000
_cell.length_c   1.000
_cell.angle_alpha   90.00
_cell.angle_beta   90.00
_cell.angle_gamma   90.00
#
_symmetry.space_group_name_H-M   'P 1'
#
loop_
_entity.id
_entity.type
_entity.pdbx_description
1 polymer ?
#
loop_
_entity_poly.entity_id
_entity_poly.type
_entity_poly.pdbx_seq_one_letter_code
_entity_poly.pdbx_strand_id
1 'polypeptide(L)'
;MSRKRSLEHIQLLRDDLVAGMTANGVPEQVQTDIYTQIEGYAGYGFPEAHSCAFALLVYVSTWLKVYYHAEFTCAILNSQPTG
;
A
#
# COMPACT_ATOMS: atom_id res chain seq x y z
N MET A 1 -9.00 2.48 -9.77
CA MET A 1 -10.29 2.71 -9.09
C MET A 1 -10.41 4.20 -8.78
N SER A 2 -11.47 4.88 -9.21
CA SER A 2 -11.64 6.32 -8.95
C SER A 2 -11.95 6.56 -7.47
N ARG A 3 -11.30 7.56 -6.84
CA ARG A 3 -11.44 7.92 -5.40
C ARG A 3 -12.88 8.05 -4.91
N LYS A 4 -13.82 8.46 -5.78
CA LYS A 4 -15.25 8.57 -5.40
C LYS A 4 -15.90 7.21 -5.16
N ARG A 5 -15.52 6.19 -5.94
CA ARG A 5 -16.11 4.84 -5.85
C ARG A 5 -15.62 4.05 -4.64
N SER A 6 -14.48 4.39 -4.04
CA SER A 6 -13.97 3.67 -2.86
C SER A 6 -14.69 4.08 -1.57
N LEU A 7 -14.99 5.38 -1.40
CA LEU A 7 -15.72 5.88 -0.23
C LEU A 7 -17.17 5.39 -0.20
N GLU A 8 -17.87 5.48 -1.33
CA GLU A 8 -19.24 4.96 -1.46
C GLU A 8 -19.31 3.46 -1.11
N HIS A 9 -18.31 2.67 -1.54
CA HIS A 9 -18.26 1.24 -1.20
C HIS A 9 -18.03 0.97 0.29
N ILE A 10 -17.17 1.74 0.95
CA ILE A 10 -16.87 1.54 2.37
C ILE A 10 -18.07 1.93 3.24
N GLN A 11 -18.82 2.96 2.84
CA GLN A 11 -20.06 3.34 3.52
C GLN A 11 -21.12 2.24 3.46
N LEU A 12 -21.23 1.53 2.33
CA LEU A 12 -22.15 0.40 2.19
C LEU A 12 -21.78 -0.79 3.09
N LEU A 13 -20.51 -0.94 3.46
CA LEU A 13 -20.01 -2.05 4.28
C LEU A 13 -20.02 -1.74 5.78
N ARG A 14 -20.39 -0.51 6.19
CA ARG A 14 -20.29 -0.05 7.58
C ARG A 14 -21.09 -0.94 8.54
N ASP A 15 -22.36 -1.17 8.22
CA ASP A 15 -23.28 -1.86 9.13
C ASP A 15 -22.87 -3.33 9.32
N ASP A 16 -22.47 -4.00 8.25
CA ASP A 16 -21.95 -5.38 8.29
C ASP A 16 -20.65 -5.47 9.11
N LEU A 17 -19.74 -4.49 8.94
CA LEU A 17 -18.49 -4.43 9.69
C LEU A 17 -18.75 -4.22 11.20
N VAL A 18 -19.64 -3.30 11.56
CA VAL A 18 -20.04 -3.02 12.95
C VAL A 18 -20.73 -4.22 13.58
N ALA A 19 -21.64 -4.88 12.85
CA ALA A 19 -22.29 -6.10 13.31
C ALA A 19 -21.27 -7.23 13.56
N GLY A 20 -20.31 -7.41 12.65
CA GLY A 20 -19.22 -8.37 12.81
C GLY A 20 -18.35 -8.05 14.03
N MET A 21 -17.96 -6.80 14.23
CA MET A 21 -17.17 -6.39 15.39
C MET A 21 -17.92 -6.57 16.71
N THR A 22 -19.22 -6.28 16.73
CA THR A 22 -20.09 -6.51 17.89
C THR A 22 -20.19 -8.00 18.23
N ALA A 23 -20.37 -8.86 17.24
CA ALA A 23 -20.39 -10.32 17.44
C ALA A 23 -19.05 -10.85 17.98
N ASN A 24 -17.93 -10.18 17.68
CA ASN A 24 -16.60 -10.50 18.19
C ASN A 24 -16.26 -9.80 19.53
N GLY A 25 -17.22 -9.10 20.15
CA GLY A 25 -17.03 -8.46 21.46
C GLY A 25 -16.16 -7.20 21.45
N VAL A 26 -15.99 -6.56 20.29
CA VAL A 26 -15.24 -5.30 20.19
C VAL A 26 -16.05 -4.15 20.81
N PRO A 27 -15.49 -3.33 21.71
CA PRO A 27 -16.20 -2.19 22.30
C PRO A 27 -16.59 -1.14 21.25
N GLU A 28 -17.78 -0.54 21.39
CA GLU A 28 -18.35 0.44 20.44
C GLU A 28 -17.41 1.61 20.10
N GLN A 29 -16.66 2.12 21.09
CA GLN A 29 -15.68 3.18 20.86
C GLN A 29 -14.58 2.72 19.89
N VAL A 30 -14.08 1.49 20.08
CA VAL A 30 -13.02 0.90 19.24
C VAL A 30 -13.55 0.61 17.83
N GLN A 31 -14.81 0.19 17.71
CA GLN A 31 -15.48 0.00 16.42
C GLN A 31 -15.50 1.28 15.60
N THR A 32 -15.83 2.39 16.24
CA THR A 32 -15.88 3.72 15.61
C THR A 32 -14.49 4.14 15.15
N ASP A 33 -13.47 3.98 16.01
CA ASP A 33 -12.09 4.33 15.67
C ASP A 33 -11.57 3.52 14.48
N ILE A 34 -11.81 2.21 14.45
CA ILE A 34 -11.43 1.32 13.34
C ILE A 34 -12.10 1.77 12.03
N TYR A 35 -13.41 2.03 12.06
CA TYR A 35 -14.14 2.46 10.87
C TYR A 35 -13.60 3.80 10.33
N THR A 36 -13.35 4.78 11.21
CA THR A 36 -12.78 6.07 10.82
C THR A 36 -11.39 5.92 10.20
N GLN A 37 -10.55 5.01 10.71
CA GLN A 37 -9.26 4.72 10.07
C GLN A 37 -9.44 4.13 8.68
N ILE A 38 -10.31 3.13 8.51
CA ILE A 38 -10.59 2.51 7.20
C ILE A 38 -11.07 3.56 6.19
N GLU A 39 -12.00 4.43 6.59
CA GLU A 39 -12.49 5.52 5.75
C GLU A 39 -11.38 6.51 5.37
N GLY A 40 -10.48 6.84 6.30
CA GLY A 40 -9.30 7.66 6.02
C GLY A 40 -8.33 7.02 5.02
N TYR A 41 -8.11 5.70 5.13
CA TYR A 41 -7.25 4.95 4.20
C TYR A 41 -7.87 4.77 2.81
N ALA A 42 -9.20 4.79 2.67
CA ALA A 42 -9.91 4.60 1.40
C ALA A 42 -9.45 5.50 0.24
N GLY A 43 -8.99 6.71 0.57
CA GLY A 43 -8.55 7.72 -0.40
C GLY A 43 -7.05 7.67 -0.75
N TYR A 44 -6.26 6.99 0.07
CA TYR A 44 -4.78 7.00 0.02
C TYR A 44 -4.14 5.61 0.07
N GLY A 45 -4.94 4.55 0.21
CA GLY A 45 -4.48 3.18 0.19
C GLY A 45 -3.75 2.87 -1.12
N PHE A 46 -2.60 2.21 -0.99
CA PHE A 46 -1.76 1.82 -2.12
C PHE A 46 -1.64 0.29 -2.17
N PRO A 47 -1.64 -0.35 -3.36
CA PRO A 47 -1.56 -1.80 -3.45
C PRO A 47 -0.23 -2.35 -2.91
N GLU A 48 -0.28 -3.12 -1.83
CA GLU A 48 0.89 -3.69 -1.16
C GLU A 48 1.75 -4.51 -2.13
N ALA A 49 1.13 -5.42 -2.89
CA ALA A 49 1.86 -6.27 -3.84
C ALA A 49 2.66 -5.46 -4.87
N HIS A 50 2.12 -4.32 -5.32
CA HIS A 50 2.83 -3.42 -6.24
C HIS A 50 4.01 -2.73 -5.53
N SER A 51 3.79 -2.19 -4.32
CA SER A 51 4.87 -1.60 -3.52
C SER A 51 6.00 -2.58 -3.27
N CYS A 52 5.70 -3.81 -2.86
CA CYS A 52 6.71 -4.83 -2.54
C CYS A 52 7.54 -5.20 -3.76
N ALA A 53 6.91 -5.37 -4.93
CA ALA A 53 7.62 -5.73 -6.16
C ALA A 53 8.65 -4.65 -6.55
N PHE A 54 8.28 -3.37 -6.50
CA PHE A 54 9.20 -2.27 -6.81
C PHE A 54 10.24 -2.03 -5.72
N ALA A 55 9.86 -2.17 -4.45
CA ALA A 55 10.79 -2.03 -3.32
C ALA A 55 11.96 -3.03 -3.41
N LEU A 56 11.69 -4.26 -3.85
CA LEU A 56 12.72 -5.26 -4.07
C LEU A 56 13.73 -4.82 -5.15
N LEU A 57 13.26 -4.29 -6.27
CA LEU A 57 14.14 -3.78 -7.33
C LEU A 57 15.02 -2.62 -6.85
N VAL A 58 14.44 -1.69 -6.08
CA VAL A 58 15.18 -0.58 -5.47
C VAL A 58 16.23 -1.11 -4.49
N TYR A 59 15.86 -2.08 -3.65
CA TYR A 59 16.77 -2.69 -2.69
C TYR A 59 17.97 -3.35 -3.38
N VAL A 60 17.73 -4.21 -4.38
CA VAL A 60 18.80 -4.87 -5.13
C VAL A 60 19.69 -3.85 -5.85
N SER A 61 19.09 -2.84 -6.48
CA SER A 61 19.83 -1.78 -7.18
C SER A 61 20.71 -0.97 -6.23
N THR A 62 20.21 -0.62 -5.05
CA THR A 62 20.99 0.12 -4.05
C THR A 62 22.08 -0.74 -3.42
N TRP A 63 21.83 -2.03 -3.20
CA TRP A 63 22.83 -2.97 -2.75
C TRP A 63 24.00 -3.07 -3.75
N LEU A 64 23.70 -3.23 -5.05
CA LEU A 64 24.72 -3.23 -6.09
C LEU A 64 25.48 -1.90 -6.15
N LYS A 65 24.79 -0.77 -6.01
CA LYS A 65 25.42 0.55 -5.95
C LYS A 65 26.39 0.72 -4.77
N VAL A 66 26.11 0.09 -3.62
CA VAL A 66 26.96 0.16 -2.42
C VAL A 66 28.19 -0.73 -2.53
N TYR A 67 28.02 -1.98 -3.00
CA TYR A 67 29.09 -2.98 -2.97
C TYR A 67 29.82 -3.17 -4.32
N TYR A 68 29.22 -2.76 -5.43
CA TYR A 68 29.74 -2.95 -6.81
C TYR A 68 29.53 -1.68 -7.64
N HIS A 69 29.97 -0.55 -7.10
CA HIS A 69 29.65 0.77 -7.64
C HIS A 69 30.10 0.96 -9.11
N ALA A 70 31.31 0.52 -9.44
CA ALA A 70 31.89 0.71 -10.77
C ALA A 70 31.17 -0.16 -11.82
N GLU A 71 30.95 -1.43 -11.51
CA GLU A 71 30.25 -2.40 -12.36
C GLU A 71 28.79 -1.99 -12.56
N PHE A 72 28.11 -1.61 -11.47
CA PHE A 72 26.73 -1.14 -11.54
C PHE A 72 26.60 0.12 -12.40
N THR A 73 27.53 1.08 -12.25
CA THR A 73 27.54 2.29 -13.09
C THR A 73 27.77 1.96 -14.56
N CYS A 74 28.73 1.09 -14.88
CA CYS A 74 28.98 0.62 -16.24
C CYS A 74 27.74 -0.08 -16.83
N ALA A 75 27.08 -0.94 -16.05
CA ALA A 75 25.85 -1.63 -16.47
C ALA A 75 24.71 -0.66 -16.80
N ILE A 76 24.52 0.40 -16.00
CA ILE A 76 23.51 1.43 -16.27
C ILE A 76 23.82 2.18 -17.58
N LEU A 77 25.09 2.53 -17.82
CA LEU A 77 25.51 3.19 -19.07
C LEU A 77 25.31 2.29 -20.29
N ASN A 78 25.62 1.00 -20.18
CA ASN A 78 25.43 0.03 -21.26
C ASN A 78 23.96 -0.25 -21.58
N SER A 79 23.05 0.06 -20.65
CA SER A 79 21.61 -0.17 -20.80
C SER A 79 20.87 1.05 -21.39
N GLN A 80 21.59 2.05 -21.91
CA GLN A 80 20.99 3.24 -22.51
C GLN A 80 20.56 3.02 -23.98
N PRO A 81 19.49 3.70 -24.44
CA PRO A 81 18.61 4.57 -23.66
C PRO A 81 17.70 3.73 -22.76
N THR A 82 17.65 4.07 -21.48
CA THR A 82 16.56 3.60 -20.61
C THR A 82 15.31 4.38 -21.00
N GLY A 83 14.22 3.66 -21.28
CA GLY A 83 13.01 4.18 -21.94
C GLY A 83 12.38 5.43 -21.34
#